data_AF-A0A0X3PY28-F1
#
_entry.id   AF-A0A0X3PY28-F1
#
_cell.length_a   1.000
_cell.length_b   1.000
_cell.length_c   1.000
_cell.angle_alpha   90.00
_cell.angle_beta   90.00
_cell.angle_gamma   90.00
#
_symmetry.space_group_name_H-M   'P 1'
#
loop_
_entity.id
_entity.type
_entity.pdbx_description
1 polymer ?
#
loop_
_entity_poly.entity_id
_entity_poly.type
_entity_poly.pdbx_seq_one_letter_code
_entity_poly.pdbx_strand_id
1 'polypeptide(L)'
;ATSVHRKEFTAEIVLNHASNHPAAHKRSCVRTLFHRAFRYCSSDDLLKKELSYLYQFFRSNGYPTSFVKNCLRRQRQTQNLVSNGDIVPRKFYSLPYMQGVSETISRQLSHFGISVAHKPASSIRATL
;
A
#
# COMPACT_ATOMS: atom_id res chain seq x y z
N ALA A 1 -29.34 3.22 -0.32
CA ALA A 1 -28.10 2.89 0.42
C ALA A 1 -27.00 2.56 -0.59
N THR A 2 -25.81 3.14 -0.46
CA THR A 2 -24.71 2.95 -1.42
C THR A 2 -23.68 1.97 -0.85
N SER A 3 -23.14 1.11 -1.71
CA SER A 3 -22.09 0.13 -1.37
C SER A 3 -20.98 0.14 -2.41
N VAL A 4 -19.87 -0.56 -2.11
CA VAL A 4 -18.73 -0.69 -3.02
C VAL A 4 -19.11 -1.60 -4.18
N HIS A 5 -19.25 -1.03 -5.39
CA HIS A 5 -19.55 -1.80 -6.59
C HIS A 5 -18.36 -2.66 -7.03
N ARG A 6 -18.59 -3.94 -7.36
CA ARG A 6 -17.61 -4.85 -7.94
C ARG A 6 -18.15 -5.41 -9.24
N LYS A 7 -17.33 -5.40 -10.28
CA LYS A 7 -17.69 -5.98 -11.56
C LYS A 7 -17.59 -7.50 -11.46
N GLU A 8 -18.65 -8.21 -11.84
CA GLU A 8 -18.79 -9.67 -11.66
C GLU A 8 -17.68 -10.48 -12.32
N PHE A 9 -17.20 -10.04 -13.49
CA PHE A 9 -16.23 -10.78 -14.30
C PHE A 9 -14.77 -10.40 -14.07
N THR A 10 -14.49 -9.37 -13.26
CA THR A 10 -13.12 -9.00 -12.89
C THR A 10 -12.94 -9.27 -11.41
N ALA A 11 -12.24 -10.36 -11.08
CA ALA A 11 -11.70 -10.51 -9.74
C ALA A 11 -10.90 -9.25 -9.41
N GLU A 12 -11.06 -8.70 -8.19
CA GLU A 12 -10.20 -7.63 -7.72
C GLU A 12 -8.77 -8.19 -7.68
N ILE A 13 -7.93 -7.82 -8.66
CA ILE A 13 -6.54 -8.25 -8.69
C ILE A 13 -5.75 -7.32 -7.78
N VAL A 14 -5.17 -7.90 -6.72
CA VAL A 14 -4.26 -7.21 -5.82
C VAL A 14 -2.91 -7.94 -5.81
N LEU A 15 -1.84 -7.20 -5.57
CA LEU A 15 -0.51 -7.76 -5.37
C LEU A 15 -0.54 -8.82 -4.28
N ASN A 16 -0.11 -10.04 -4.58
CA ASN A 16 0.04 -11.09 -3.57
C ASN A 16 1.11 -10.68 -2.54
N HIS A 17 0.90 -11.04 -1.27
CA HIS A 17 1.85 -10.67 -0.21
C HIS A 17 3.25 -11.28 -0.40
N ALA A 18 3.35 -12.47 -1.00
CA ALA A 18 4.62 -13.15 -1.24
C ALA A 18 5.37 -12.61 -2.47
N SER A 19 4.73 -11.79 -3.32
CA SER A 19 5.39 -11.24 -4.51
C SER A 19 6.57 -10.33 -4.15
N ASN A 20 7.60 -10.31 -5.01
CA ASN A 20 8.81 -9.49 -4.86
C ASN A 20 8.52 -7.99 -5.12
N HIS A 21 7.81 -7.36 -4.19
CA HIS A 21 7.44 -5.95 -4.23
C HIS A 21 7.69 -5.27 -2.88
N PRO A 22 8.08 -3.98 -2.88
CA PRO A 22 8.25 -3.21 -1.66
C PRO A 22 7.02 -3.26 -0.77
N ALA A 23 7.23 -3.31 0.55
CA ALA A 23 6.14 -3.30 1.51
C ALA A 23 5.23 -2.08 1.37
N ALA A 24 5.76 -0.93 0.93
CA ALA A 24 4.98 0.28 0.68
C ALA A 24 3.84 0.07 -0.34
N HIS A 25 4.09 -0.68 -1.42
CA HIS A 25 3.10 -0.95 -2.46
C HIS A 25 1.99 -1.87 -1.92
N LYS A 26 2.37 -2.92 -1.19
CA LYS A 26 1.45 -3.84 -0.50
C LYS A 26 0.57 -3.09 0.52
N ARG A 27 1.15 -2.16 1.29
CA ARG A 27 0.39 -1.28 2.20
C ARG A 27 -0.59 -0.39 1.43
N SER A 28 -0.18 0.14 0.27
CA SER A 28 -1.03 0.98 -0.56
C SER A 28 -2.28 0.24 -1.02
N CYS A 29 -2.14 -1.01 -1.49
CA CYS A 29 -3.28 -1.85 -1.86
C CYS A 29 -4.32 -1.97 -0.71
N VAL A 30 -3.85 -2.26 0.51
CA VAL A 30 -4.71 -2.30 1.71
C VAL A 30 -5.40 -0.97 1.94
N ARG A 31 -4.64 0.13 2.00
CA ARG A 31 -5.19 1.46 2.29
C ARG A 31 -6.25 1.88 1.28
N THR A 32 -6.01 1.64 -0.01
CA THR A 32 -6.94 2.03 -1.08
C THR A 32 -8.28 1.30 -0.96
N LEU A 33 -8.28 -0.03 -0.77
CA LEU A 33 -9.53 -0.79 -0.68
C LEU A 33 -10.31 -0.47 0.60
N PHE A 34 -9.64 -0.32 1.74
CA PHE A 34 -10.32 0.07 2.98
C PHE A 34 -10.83 1.52 2.91
N HIS A 35 -10.05 2.45 2.33
CA HIS A 35 -10.50 3.82 2.10
C HIS A 35 -11.77 3.85 1.23
N ARG A 36 -11.83 3.02 0.18
CA ARG A 36 -13.01 2.86 -0.67
C ARG A 36 -14.24 2.43 0.12
N ALA A 37 -14.10 1.44 1.01
CA ALA A 37 -15.17 0.98 1.89
C ALA A 37 -15.68 2.12 2.79
N PHE A 38 -14.78 2.82 3.48
CA PHE A 38 -15.15 3.95 4.35
C PHE A 38 -15.77 5.12 3.59
N ARG A 39 -15.38 5.34 2.33
CA ARG A 39 -15.85 6.47 1.53
C ARG A 39 -17.23 6.24 0.91
N TYR A 40 -17.53 5.01 0.49
CA TYR A 40 -18.73 4.73 -0.32
C TYR A 40 -19.85 3.99 0.42
N CYS A 41 -19.57 3.24 1.48
CA CYS A 41 -20.63 2.58 2.25
C CYS A 41 -21.42 3.62 3.07
N SER A 42 -22.71 3.78 2.76
CA SER A 42 -23.56 4.76 3.45
C SER A 42 -24.16 4.25 4.76
N SER A 43 -24.25 2.94 4.94
CA SER A 43 -24.88 2.30 6.10
C SER A 43 -23.85 1.46 6.87
N ASP A 44 -23.98 1.42 8.20
CA ASP A 44 -23.06 0.68 9.07
C ASP A 44 -23.06 -0.83 8.78
N ASP A 45 -24.23 -1.41 8.49
CA ASP A 45 -24.35 -2.82 8.10
C ASP A 45 -23.58 -3.13 6.80
N LEU A 46 -23.75 -2.29 5.78
CA LEU A 46 -23.04 -2.42 4.50
C LEU A 46 -21.53 -2.25 4.69
N LEU A 47 -21.10 -1.34 5.58
CA LEU A 47 -19.69 -1.17 5.91
C LEU A 47 -19.12 -2.42 6.61
N LYS A 48 -19.84 -2.98 7.59
CA LYS A 48 -19.41 -4.21 8.29
C LYS A 48 -19.28 -5.39 7.33
N LYS A 49 -20.24 -5.56 6.42
CA LYS A 49 -20.20 -6.59 5.37
C LYS A 49 -18.99 -6.40 4.46
N GLU A 50 -18.74 -5.17 4.03
CA GLU A 50 -17.63 -4.81 3.16
C GLU A 50 -16.26 -5.04 3.83
N LEU A 51 -16.10 -4.61 5.08
CA LEU A 51 -14.86 -4.81 5.83
C LEU A 51 -14.59 -6.30 6.05
N SER A 52 -15.62 -7.10 6.34
CA SER A 52 -15.50 -8.55 6.51
C SER A 52 -15.04 -9.22 5.21
N TYR A 53 -15.60 -8.81 4.07
CA TYR A 53 -15.14 -9.24 2.76
C TYR A 53 -13.66 -8.88 2.52
N LEU A 54 -13.27 -7.62 2.79
CA LEU A 54 -11.88 -7.18 2.57
C LEU A 54 -10.88 -7.95 3.44
N TYR A 55 -11.20 -8.23 4.69
CA TYR A 55 -10.34 -9.07 5.54
C TYR A 55 -10.14 -10.46 4.96
N GLN A 56 -11.22 -11.09 4.48
CA GLN A 56 -11.15 -12.41 3.86
C GLN A 56 -10.37 -12.37 2.53
N PHE A 57 -10.60 -11.34 1.73
CA PHE A 57 -9.92 -11.11 0.46
C PHE A 57 -8.41 -10.91 0.63
N PHE A 58 -7.97 -10.11 1.62
CA PHE A 58 -6.54 -9.96 1.89
C PHE A 58 -5.92 -11.23 2.46
N ARG A 59 -6.66 -11.98 3.29
CA ARG A 59 -6.21 -13.26 3.82
C ARG A 59 -5.98 -14.29 2.70
N SER A 60 -6.88 -14.40 1.73
CA SER A 60 -6.70 -15.31 0.58
C SER A 60 -5.54 -14.89 -0.32
N ASN A 61 -5.20 -13.59 -0.36
CA ASN A 61 -4.01 -13.06 -1.06
C ASN A 61 -2.71 -13.13 -0.23
N GLY A 62 -2.71 -13.85 0.89
CA GLY A 62 -1.53 -14.14 1.71
C GLY A 62 -1.12 -13.02 2.67
N TYR A 63 -1.95 -12.00 2.89
CA TYR A 63 -1.62 -10.91 3.80
C TYR A 63 -1.83 -11.31 5.27
N PRO A 64 -0.82 -11.14 6.14
CA PRO A 64 -0.99 -11.32 7.58
C PRO A 64 -2.01 -10.33 8.13
N THR A 65 -2.89 -10.80 9.01
CA THR A 65 -3.90 -9.95 9.67
C THR A 65 -3.25 -8.81 10.47
N SER A 66 -2.09 -9.06 11.07
CA SER A 66 -1.28 -8.05 11.76
C SER A 66 -0.79 -6.95 10.79
N PHE A 67 -0.41 -7.29 9.56
CA PHE A 67 0.00 -6.34 8.54
C PHE A 67 -1.16 -5.42 8.15
N VAL A 68 -2.35 -6.00 7.89
CA VAL A 68 -3.56 -5.24 7.53
C VAL A 68 -3.95 -4.29 8.67
N LYS A 69 -4.05 -4.77 9.92
CA LYS A 69 -4.37 -3.94 11.09
C LYS A 69 -3.37 -2.80 11.28
N ASN A 70 -2.08 -3.08 11.09
CA ASN A 70 -1.04 -2.05 11.19
C ASN A 70 -1.15 -0.97 10.10
N CYS A 71 -1.59 -1.33 8.89
CA CYS A 71 -1.84 -0.34 7.83
C CYS A 71 -2.94 0.64 8.24
N LEU A 72 -4.06 0.13 8.75
CA LEU A 72 -5.21 0.93 9.17
C LEU A 72 -4.86 1.84 10.36
N ARG A 73 -4.09 1.34 11.33
CA ARG A 73 -3.62 2.14 12.47
C ARG A 73 -2.75 3.32 12.02
N ARG A 74 -1.77 3.09 11.14
CA ARG A 74 -0.91 4.16 10.63
C ARG A 74 -1.67 5.18 9.80
N GLN A 75 -2.65 4.74 9.00
CA GLN A 75 -3.46 5.65 8.19
C GLN A 75 -4.18 6.69 9.06
N ARG A 76 -4.73 6.29 10.21
CA ARG A 76 -5.36 7.21 11.17
C ARG A 76 -4.35 8.19 11.78
N GLN A 77 -3.12 7.74 12.05
CA GLN A 77 -2.07 8.60 12.61
C GLN A 77 -1.57 9.66 11.61
N THR A 78 -1.42 9.31 10.33
CA THR A 78 -0.94 10.26 9.31
C THR A 78 -1.96 11.37 9.03
N GLN A 79 -3.26 11.11 9.18
CA GLN A 79 -4.29 12.15 9.03
C GLN A 79 -4.21 13.23 10.13
N ASN A 80 -3.62 12.92 11.28
CA ASN A 80 -3.50 13.85 12.41
C ASN A 80 -2.20 14.68 12.38
N LEU A 81 -1.28 14.38 11.45
CA LEU A 81 0.00 15.05 11.30
C LEU A 81 -0.05 15.94 10.04
N VAL A 82 -0.79 17.05 10.11
CA VAL A 82 -0.64 18.14 9.14
C VAL A 82 0.63 18.88 9.51
N SER A 83 1.78 18.41 9.03
CA SER A 83 3.06 19.04 9.34
C SER A 83 3.24 20.25 8.43
N ASN A 84 3.06 21.45 9.00
CA ASN A 84 3.56 22.73 8.46
C ASN A 84 5.10 22.76 8.55
N GLY A 85 5.77 21.83 7.87
CA GLY A 85 7.22 21.73 7.86
C GLY A 85 7.79 22.22 6.53
N ASP A 86 8.83 23.05 6.59
CA ASP A 86 9.60 23.48 5.44
C ASP A 86 10.05 22.28 4.60
N ILE A 87 9.92 22.40 3.27
CA ILE A 87 10.34 21.37 2.32
C ILE A 87 11.87 21.36 2.28
N VAL A 88 12.50 20.58 3.15
CA VAL A 88 13.96 20.37 3.10
C VAL A 88 14.28 19.56 1.83
N PRO A 89 15.09 20.08 0.90
CA PRO A 89 15.44 19.35 -0.31
C PRO A 89 16.26 18.11 0.06
N ARG A 90 15.68 16.92 -0.13
CA ARG A 90 16.35 15.63 0.06
C ARG A 90 16.91 15.13 -1.27
N LYS A 91 18.16 14.69 -1.26
CA LYS A 91 18.75 13.97 -2.41
C LYS A 91 17.99 12.66 -2.61
N PHE A 92 17.73 12.30 -3.87
CA PHE A 92 16.90 11.16 -4.23
C PHE A 92 17.58 10.27 -5.27
N TYR A 93 17.54 8.96 -5.04
CA TYR A 93 18.07 7.97 -5.98
C TYR A 93 17.04 6.87 -6.25
N SER A 94 17.15 6.25 -7.43
CA SER A 94 16.30 5.14 -7.84
C SER A 94 17.14 3.87 -8.04
N LEU A 95 16.64 2.73 -7.57
CA LEU A 95 17.30 1.44 -7.75
C LEU A 95 16.30 0.29 -7.92
N PRO A 96 16.68 -0.84 -8.54
CA PRO A 96 15.86 -2.04 -8.61
C PRO A 96 15.46 -2.58 -7.24
N TYR A 97 14.21 -3.01 -7.10
CA TYR A 97 13.77 -3.66 -5.86
C TYR A 97 14.32 -5.09 -5.79
N MET A 98 15.06 -5.36 -4.71
CA MET A 98 15.56 -6.66 -4.31
C MET A 98 15.18 -6.87 -2.85
N GLN A 99 14.32 -7.85 -2.60
CA GLN A 99 13.82 -8.14 -1.25
C GLN A 99 14.97 -8.32 -0.24
N GLY A 100 14.90 -7.61 0.88
CA GLY A 100 15.87 -7.65 1.98
C GLY A 100 17.06 -6.70 1.79
N VAL A 101 17.58 -6.60 0.57
CA VAL A 101 18.73 -5.73 0.26
C VAL A 101 18.28 -4.28 0.08
N SER A 102 17.27 -4.05 -0.75
CA SER A 102 16.80 -2.70 -1.07
C SER A 102 16.26 -1.96 0.15
N GLU A 103 15.59 -2.66 1.07
CA GLU A 103 15.12 -2.08 2.35
C GLU A 103 16.28 -1.69 3.25
N THR A 104 17.35 -2.50 3.28
CA THR A 104 18.54 -2.23 4.08
C THR A 104 19.29 -1.01 3.53
N ILE A 105 19.46 -0.94 2.21
CA ILE A 105 20.04 0.23 1.53
C ILE A 105 19.20 1.48 1.79
N SER A 106 17.87 1.39 1.61
CA SER A 106 16.97 2.52 1.85
C SER A 106 17.03 3.03 3.30
N ARG A 107 17.07 2.11 4.27
CA ARG A 107 17.22 2.45 5.69
C ARG A 107 18.55 3.15 5.96
N GLN A 108 19.66 2.59 5.46
CA GLN A 108 20.99 3.19 5.65
C GLN A 108 21.07 4.60 5.06
N LEU A 109 20.60 4.78 3.82
CA LEU A 109 20.62 6.07 3.13
C LEU A 109 19.71 7.11 3.80
N SER A 110 18.61 6.68 4.43
CA SER A 110 17.72 7.59 5.16
C SER A 110 18.40 8.32 6.32
N HIS A 111 19.40 7.70 6.96
CA HIS A 111 20.20 8.34 8.02
C HIS A 111 21.06 9.51 7.49
N PHE A 112 21.39 9.49 6.20
CA PHE A 112 22.14 10.56 5.52
C PHE A 112 21.21 11.58 4.84
N GLY A 113 19.90 11.53 5.11
CA GLY A 113 18.91 12.41 4.47
C GLY A 113 18.66 12.10 3.00
N ILE A 114 19.06 10.92 2.52
CA ILE A 114 18.87 10.46 1.14
C ILE A 114 17.62 9.59 1.06
N SER A 115 16.74 9.91 0.11
CA SER A 115 15.54 9.13 -0.16
C SER A 115 15.76 8.17 -1.33
N VAL A 116 15.17 6.98 -1.25
CA VAL A 116 15.29 5.93 -2.27
C VAL A 116 13.93 5.56 -2.79
N ALA A 117 13.79 5.48 -4.11
CA ALA A 117 12.67 4.82 -4.75
C ALA A 117 13.09 3.57 -5.52
N HIS A 118 12.08 2.74 -5.79
CA HIS A 118 12.27 1.50 -6.51
C HIS A 118 11.71 1.63 -7.93
N LYS A 119 12.55 1.33 -8.92
CA LYS A 119 12.17 1.24 -10.33
C LYS A 119 12.61 -0.12 -10.88
N PRO A 120 11.87 -0.74 -11.81
CA PRO A 120 12.32 -1.99 -12.41
C PRO A 120 13.65 -1.77 -13.16
N ALA A 121 14.49 -2.82 -13.18
CA ALA A 121 15.80 -2.76 -13.84
C ALA A 121 15.66 -2.63 -15.36
N SER A 122 14.70 -3.33 -15.94
CA SER A 122 14.33 -3.24 -17.35
C SER A 122 12.86 -2.84 -17.48
N SER A 123 12.55 -2.11 -18.54
CA SER A 123 11.16 -1.81 -18.94
C SER A 123 10.94 -2.35 -20.34
N ILE A 124 9.71 -2.71 -20.70
CA ILE A 124 9.38 -3.19 -22.05
C ILE A 124 9.85 -2.18 -23.12
N ARG A 125 9.69 -0.88 -22.84
CA ARG A 125 10.18 0.21 -23.71
C ARG A 125 11.70 0.21 -23.92
N ALA A 126 12.48 -0.28 -22.96
CA ALA A 126 13.94 -0.30 -23.06
C ALA A 126 14.48 -1.52 -23.82
N THR A 127 13.63 -2.52 -24.06
CA THR A 127 13.95 -3.77 -24.76
C THR A 127 13.36 -3.85 -26.18
N LEU A 128 12.51 -2.89 -26.54
CA LEU A 128 11.98 -2.68 -27.90
C LEU A 128 12.85 -1.62 -28.59
#